data_AF-A0A0K8RRN4-F1
#
_entry.id   AF-A0A0K8RRN4-F1
#
_cell.length_a   1.000
_cell.length_b   1.000
_cell.length_c   1.000
_cell.angle_alpha   90.00
_cell.angle_beta   90.00
_cell.angle_gamma   90.00
#
_symmetry.space_group_name_H-M   'P 1'
#
loop_
_entity.id
_entity.type
_entity.pdbx_description
1 polymer ?
#
loop_
_entity_poly.entity_id
_entity_poly.type
_entity_poly.pdbx_seq_one_letter_code
_entity_poly.pdbx_strand_id
1 'polypeptide(L)'
;MARSEEGQLAHRIYEVEPSINPEENDADTLPEQQARTKRRTRAASLEHIPDEFLVEVHVMVDEHHYSVFDRREDLVTYLALTIGLVNVRYEDTSRPNIQFLLTSIQQEQGFAITFEEYDIGWPDAKRTYADASPTYNPLLEKYGRSPADITVAVTGL
;
A
#
# COMPACT_ATOMS: atom_id res chain seq x y z
N MET A 1 0.77 11.14 43.27
CA MET A 1 -0.65 11.42 42.97
C MET A 1 -0.70 12.00 41.55
N ALA A 2 -1.33 11.43 40.54
CA ALA A 2 -2.27 10.30 40.45
C ALA A 2 -1.82 9.37 39.30
N ARG A 3 -1.71 8.06 39.58
CA ARG A 3 -1.65 7.00 38.55
C ARG A 3 -3.04 6.37 38.53
N SER A 4 -3.58 6.15 37.34
CA SER A 4 -4.90 5.56 37.12
C SER A 4 -4.97 4.16 37.76
N GLU A 5 -6.02 3.90 38.54
CA GLU A 5 -6.23 2.68 39.34
C GLU A 5 -6.80 1.50 38.52
N GLU A 6 -6.96 1.64 37.20
CA GLU A 6 -7.56 0.60 36.32
C GLU A 6 -6.55 -0.10 35.38
N GLY A 7 -5.26 -0.06 35.70
CA GLY A 7 -4.18 -0.64 34.90
C GLY A 7 -3.88 -2.12 35.16
N GLN A 8 -4.88 -2.97 35.44
CA GLN A 8 -4.68 -4.41 35.69
C GLN A 8 -5.57 -5.28 34.80
N LEU A 9 -5.45 -5.11 33.48
CA LEU A 9 -5.79 -6.18 32.55
C LEU A 9 -4.50 -6.92 32.21
N ALA A 10 -4.30 -8.09 32.82
CA ALA A 10 -3.24 -8.99 32.42
C ALA A 10 -3.54 -9.52 31.01
N HIS A 11 -2.80 -9.06 30.01
CA HIS A 11 -2.86 -9.63 28.66
C HIS A 11 -2.22 -11.03 28.71
N ARG A 12 -3.01 -12.07 28.46
CA ARG A 12 -2.48 -13.44 28.31
C ARG A 12 -1.85 -13.56 26.93
N ILE A 13 -0.56 -13.82 26.89
CA ILE A 13 0.15 -14.23 25.68
C ILE A 13 -0.12 -15.73 25.53
N TYR A 14 -0.77 -16.12 24.44
CA TYR A 14 -0.91 -17.52 24.07
C TYR A 14 0.23 -17.87 23.11
N GLU A 15 0.87 -19.01 23.35
CA GLU A 15 1.78 -19.60 22.37
C GLU A 15 0.95 -20.07 21.17
N VAL A 16 1.28 -19.59 19.98
CA VAL A 16 0.62 -20.01 18.74
C VAL A 16 1.23 -21.35 18.34
N GLU A 17 0.41 -22.39 18.27
CA GLU A 17 0.85 -23.68 17.73
C GLU A 17 1.26 -23.51 16.26
N PRO A 18 2.41 -24.05 15.82
CA PRO A 18 2.81 -24.00 14.42
C PRO A 18 1.75 -24.72 13.56
N SER A 19 1.26 -24.06 12.52
CA SER A 19 0.32 -24.68 11.58
C SER A 19 0.97 -25.87 10.87
N ILE A 20 0.24 -26.98 10.77
CA ILE A 20 0.69 -28.23 10.13
C ILE A 20 0.53 -28.17 8.60
N ASN A 21 0.01 -27.06 8.05
CA ASN A 21 -0.23 -26.86 6.62
C ASN A 21 0.73 -25.79 6.07
N PRO A 22 1.68 -26.15 5.18
CA PRO A 22 2.68 -25.22 4.66
C PRO A 22 2.19 -24.37 3.45
N GLU A 23 0.88 -24.34 3.16
CA GLU A 23 0.35 -23.75 1.91
C GLU A 23 -0.75 -22.69 2.09
N GLU A 24 -0.94 -22.13 3.29
CA GLU A 24 -1.81 -20.96 3.46
C GLU A 24 -0.96 -19.69 3.64
N ASN A 25 -0.87 -18.93 2.55
CA ASN A 25 -0.33 -17.56 2.40
C ASN A 25 0.08 -16.83 3.69
N ASP A 26 1.33 -17.03 4.11
CA ASP A 26 2.03 -16.12 4.99
C ASP A 26 2.30 -14.80 4.25
N ALA A 27 1.43 -13.81 4.46
CA ALA A 27 1.69 -12.41 4.10
C ALA A 27 2.73 -11.73 5.02
N ASP A 28 3.43 -12.50 5.86
CA ASP A 28 4.51 -12.07 6.75
C ASP A 28 5.85 -12.70 6.34
N THR A 29 6.17 -12.65 5.04
CA THR A 29 7.54 -12.96 4.61
C THR A 29 8.47 -11.80 4.95
N LEU A 30 9.12 -11.89 6.12
CA LEU A 30 10.36 -11.17 6.41
C LEU A 30 11.34 -11.38 5.24
N PRO A 31 11.89 -10.33 4.60
CA PRO A 31 12.71 -10.49 3.42
C PRO A 31 14.16 -10.81 3.82
N GLU A 32 14.44 -11.95 4.45
CA GLU A 32 15.79 -12.17 5.01
C GLU A 32 16.55 -13.43 4.59
N GLN A 33 16.01 -14.41 3.85
CA GLN A 33 16.80 -15.64 3.62
C GLN A 33 17.03 -16.13 2.19
N GLN A 34 16.37 -15.61 1.15
CA GLN A 34 16.60 -16.11 -0.22
C GLN A 34 17.51 -15.25 -1.11
N ALA A 35 17.99 -14.10 -0.64
CA ALA A 35 18.89 -13.23 -1.42
C ALA A 35 20.39 -13.61 -1.31
N ARG A 36 20.73 -14.82 -0.84
CA ARG A 36 22.13 -15.27 -0.70
C ARG A 36 22.56 -16.28 -1.77
N THR A 37 22.39 -15.90 -3.03
CA THR A 37 23.14 -16.54 -4.13
C THR A 37 23.85 -15.46 -4.93
N LYS A 38 24.97 -14.95 -4.39
CA LYS A 38 25.89 -14.06 -5.10
C LYS A 38 26.54 -14.81 -6.25
N ARG A 39 25.86 -14.92 -7.40
CA ARG A 39 26.58 -14.93 -8.67
C ARG A 39 27.16 -13.53 -8.84
N ARG A 40 28.48 -13.41 -8.79
CA ARG A 40 29.21 -12.20 -9.20
C ARG A 40 28.99 -12.02 -10.71
N THR A 41 27.82 -11.52 -11.08
CA THR A 41 27.65 -10.83 -12.35
C THR A 41 28.57 -9.62 -12.25
N ARG A 42 29.53 -9.50 -13.19
CA ARG A 42 30.33 -8.28 -13.33
C ARG A 42 29.36 -7.11 -13.26
N ALA A 43 29.61 -6.18 -12.32
CA ALA A 43 28.87 -4.93 -12.29
C ALA A 43 28.95 -4.36 -13.71
N ALA A 44 27.82 -4.32 -14.41
CA ALA A 44 27.70 -3.45 -15.57
C ALA A 44 28.18 -2.08 -15.07
N SER A 45 29.04 -1.42 -15.84
CA SER A 45 29.53 -0.08 -15.52
C SER A 45 28.34 0.72 -15.02
N LEU A 46 28.38 1.09 -13.74
CA LEU A 46 27.38 1.93 -13.11
C LEU A 46 27.46 3.28 -13.82
N GLU A 47 26.71 3.42 -14.90
CA GLU A 47 26.30 4.73 -15.35
C GLU A 47 25.64 5.41 -14.15
N HIS A 48 26.09 6.63 -13.90
CA HIS A 48 25.88 7.42 -12.70
C HIS A 48 24.48 7.27 -12.10
N ILE A 49 24.36 6.44 -11.05
CA ILE A 49 23.15 6.42 -10.22
C ILE A 49 23.16 7.71 -9.39
N PRO A 50 22.11 8.53 -9.45
CA PRO A 50 22.06 9.76 -8.67
C PRO A 50 22.02 9.43 -7.19
N ASP A 51 22.55 10.32 -6.35
CA ASP A 51 22.53 10.12 -4.90
C ASP A 51 21.10 10.12 -4.33
N GLU A 52 20.19 10.86 -4.97
CA GLU A 52 18.77 10.97 -4.68
C GLU A 52 17.94 10.58 -5.91
N PHE A 53 16.92 9.76 -5.70
CA PHE A 53 15.99 9.32 -6.73
C PHE A 53 14.56 9.68 -6.30
N LEU A 54 14.01 10.71 -6.95
CA LEU A 54 12.66 11.19 -6.72
C LEU A 54 11.67 10.38 -7.54
N VAL A 55 10.58 9.98 -6.92
CA VAL A 55 9.49 9.23 -7.55
C VAL A 55 8.21 10.05 -7.48
N GLU A 56 7.76 10.54 -8.62
CA GLU A 56 6.52 11.30 -8.70
C GLU A 56 5.31 10.36 -8.63
N VAL A 57 4.38 10.65 -7.72
CA VAL A 57 3.18 9.86 -7.48
C VAL A 57 1.94 10.67 -7.82
N HIS A 58 1.18 10.16 -8.80
CA HIS A 58 -0.18 10.60 -9.08
C HIS A 58 -1.17 9.64 -8.40
N VAL A 59 -2.12 10.18 -7.65
CA VAL A 59 -3.15 9.37 -6.97
C VAL A 59 -4.52 9.63 -7.61
N MET A 60 -5.16 8.56 -8.07
CA MET A 60 -6.56 8.56 -8.48
C MET A 60 -7.43 8.00 -7.35
N VAL A 61 -8.52 8.69 -7.04
CA VAL A 61 -9.42 8.34 -5.93
C VAL A 61 -10.83 8.18 -6.45
N ASP A 62 -11.49 7.08 -6.12
CA ASP A 62 -12.87 6.84 -6.53
C ASP A 62 -13.89 7.61 -5.69
N GLU A 63 -15.15 7.55 -6.08
CA GLU A 63 -16.27 8.14 -5.35
C GLU A 63 -16.42 7.56 -3.94
N HIS A 64 -16.14 6.26 -3.75
CA HIS A 64 -16.33 5.58 -2.48
C HIS A 64 -15.35 6.10 -1.44
N HIS A 65 -14.05 6.15 -1.77
CA HIS A 65 -13.02 6.68 -0.90
C HIS A 65 -13.16 8.19 -0.72
N TYR A 66 -13.48 8.94 -1.79
CA TYR A 66 -13.65 10.38 -1.71
C TYR A 66 -14.79 10.76 -0.75
N SER A 67 -15.90 10.02 -0.77
CA SER A 67 -17.09 10.30 0.05
C SER A 67 -16.90 10.14 1.55
N VAL A 68 -15.82 9.47 1.99
CA VAL A 68 -15.48 9.30 3.41
C VAL A 68 -15.01 10.62 4.05
N PHE A 69 -14.53 11.56 3.24
CA PHE A 69 -13.98 12.83 3.72
C PHE A 69 -15.01 13.95 3.57
N ASP A 70 -15.30 14.63 4.68
CA ASP A 70 -16.20 15.80 4.69
C ASP A 70 -15.64 16.97 3.86
N ARG A 71 -14.31 17.07 3.81
CA ARG A 71 -13.58 18.14 3.12
C ARG A 71 -12.46 17.58 2.26
N ARG A 72 -12.26 18.19 1.09
CA ARG A 72 -11.15 17.86 0.20
C ARG A 72 -9.79 18.02 0.89
N GLU A 73 -9.63 18.99 1.79
CA GLU A 73 -8.38 19.19 2.52
C GLU A 73 -8.02 18.00 3.40
N ASP A 74 -9.01 17.30 3.95
CA ASP A 74 -8.79 16.14 4.82
C ASP A 74 -8.32 14.93 3.99
N LEU A 75 -8.89 14.72 2.80
CA LEU A 75 -8.40 13.72 1.84
C LEU A 75 -6.95 14.02 1.42
N VAL A 76 -6.65 15.27 1.06
CA VAL A 76 -5.29 15.66 0.65
C VAL A 76 -4.31 15.44 1.80
N THR A 77 -4.69 15.80 3.03
CA THR A 77 -3.87 15.59 4.22
C THR A 77 -3.64 14.11 4.47
N TYR A 78 -4.69 13.28 4.36
CA TYR A 78 -4.60 11.83 4.49
C TYR A 78 -3.60 11.24 3.49
N LEU A 79 -3.74 11.55 2.20
CA LEU A 79 -2.84 11.04 1.16
C LEU A 79 -1.40 11.54 1.33
N ALA A 80 -1.21 12.81 1.71
CA ALA A 80 0.11 13.36 1.98
C ALA A 80 0.80 12.66 3.16
N LEU A 81 0.06 12.36 4.23
CA LEU A 81 0.56 11.58 5.36
C LEU A 81 0.91 10.16 4.94
N THR A 82 0.09 9.52 4.10
CA THR A 82 0.38 8.19 3.55
C THR A 82 1.70 8.17 2.77
N ILE A 83 1.94 9.15 1.88
CA ILE A 83 3.21 9.26 1.16
C ILE A 83 4.38 9.58 2.09
N GLY A 84 4.16 10.39 3.13
CA GLY A 84 5.15 10.60 4.20
C GLY A 84 5.54 9.30 4.92
N LEU A 85 4.57 8.43 5.22
CA LEU A 85 4.82 7.11 5.80
C LEU A 85 5.56 6.18 4.84
N VAL A 86 5.26 6.23 3.55
CA VAL A 86 6.04 5.52 2.52
C VAL A 86 7.49 6.00 2.53
N ASN A 87 7.73 7.32 2.60
CA ASN A 87 9.10 7.85 2.69
C ASN A 87 9.86 7.35 3.92
N VAL A 88 9.22 7.25 5.08
CA VAL A 88 9.84 6.64 6.28
C VAL A 88 10.22 5.16 6.03
N ARG A 89 9.39 4.40 5.30
CA ARG A 89 9.72 3.01 4.94
C ARG A 89 10.92 2.88 3.99
N TYR A 90 11.20 3.92 3.22
CA TYR A 90 12.33 3.97 2.28
C TYR A 90 13.51 4.80 2.79
N GLU A 91 13.47 5.30 4.03
CA GLU A 91 14.51 6.16 4.62
C GLU A 91 15.88 5.48 4.65
N ASP A 92 15.91 4.16 4.87
CA ASP A 92 17.14 3.35 4.92
C ASP A 92 17.74 3.05 3.53
N THR A 93 17.09 3.49 2.45
CA THR A 93 17.65 3.34 1.10
C THR A 93 18.82 4.29 0.90
N SER A 94 19.92 3.78 0.33
CA SER A 94 21.11 4.56 0.04
C SER A 94 21.72 4.14 -1.29
N ARG A 95 22.16 5.13 -2.07
CA ARG A 95 22.75 4.97 -3.42
C ARG A 95 21.84 4.17 -4.38
N PRO A 96 20.64 4.69 -4.71
CA PRO A 96 20.13 6.02 -4.36
C PRO A 96 19.36 6.04 -3.04
N ASN A 97 19.26 7.21 -2.42
CA ASN A 97 18.19 7.51 -1.47
C ASN A 97 16.90 7.73 -2.27
N ILE A 98 15.83 7.02 -1.93
CA ILE A 98 14.55 7.06 -2.66
C ILE A 98 13.55 7.92 -1.89
N GLN A 99 12.96 8.90 -2.57
CA GLN A 99 11.91 9.75 -2.00
C GLN A 99 10.72 9.86 -2.95
N PHE A 100 9.53 9.64 -2.42
CA PHE A 100 8.26 9.75 -3.12
C PHE A 100 7.66 11.15 -2.93
N LEU A 101 7.19 11.73 -4.03
CA LEU A 101 6.59 13.05 -4.10
C LEU A 101 5.15 12.92 -4.59
N LEU A 102 4.18 13.34 -3.76
CA LEU A 102 2.79 13.43 -4.18
C LEU A 102 2.63 14.65 -5.11
N THR A 103 2.52 14.42 -6.42
CA THR A 103 2.48 15.51 -7.41
C THR A 103 1.05 15.94 -7.74
N SER A 104 0.11 15.01 -7.71
CA SER A 104 -1.28 15.29 -8.08
C SER A 104 -2.25 14.26 -7.50
N ILE A 105 -3.47 14.74 -7.24
CA ILE A 105 -4.61 13.93 -6.80
C ILE A 105 -5.76 14.21 -7.78
N GLN A 106 -6.34 13.16 -8.35
CA GLN A 106 -7.51 13.23 -9.22
C GLN A 106 -8.64 12.38 -8.65
N GLN A 107 -9.84 12.95 -8.60
CA GLN A 107 -11.03 12.14 -8.38
C GLN A 107 -11.45 11.54 -9.73
N GLU A 108 -11.65 10.23 -9.78
CA GLU A 108 -12.07 9.50 -10.98
C GLU A 108 -13.21 8.55 -10.62
N GLN A 109 -14.38 8.74 -11.23
CA GLN A 109 -15.55 7.95 -10.88
C GLN A 109 -15.60 6.61 -11.62
N GLY A 110 -16.07 5.57 -10.94
CA GLY A 110 -16.46 4.30 -11.56
C GLY A 110 -15.32 3.57 -12.27
N PHE A 111 -14.07 3.75 -11.83
CA PHE A 111 -12.96 2.98 -12.41
C PHE A 111 -12.90 1.54 -11.90
N ALA A 112 -13.46 1.26 -10.71
CA ALA A 112 -13.43 -0.06 -10.10
C ALA A 112 -14.48 -0.98 -10.75
N ILE A 113 -14.04 -2.10 -11.31
CA ILE A 113 -14.91 -3.21 -11.68
C ILE A 113 -15.21 -3.97 -10.40
N THR A 114 -16.48 -4.21 -10.10
CA THR A 114 -16.90 -4.77 -8.81
C THR A 114 -17.50 -6.16 -8.92
N PHE A 115 -17.43 -6.93 -7.83
CA PHE A 115 -18.15 -8.19 -7.65
C PHE A 115 -18.80 -8.24 -6.27
N GLU A 116 -19.77 -9.15 -6.10
CA GLU A 116 -20.42 -9.36 -4.80
C GLU A 116 -20.00 -10.70 -4.20
N GLU A 117 -19.58 -10.68 -2.93
CA GLU A 117 -19.24 -11.88 -2.18
C GLU A 117 -19.68 -11.75 -0.72
N TYR A 118 -19.78 -12.88 0.00
CA TYR A 118 -19.98 -12.87 1.45
C TYR A 118 -18.68 -12.53 2.16
N ASP A 119 -18.77 -11.66 3.16
CA ASP A 119 -17.61 -11.27 3.93
C ASP A 119 -17.14 -12.41 4.83
N ILE A 120 -15.82 -12.61 4.92
CA ILE A 120 -15.25 -13.67 5.73
C ILE A 120 -15.50 -13.32 7.20
N GLY A 121 -16.41 -14.06 7.83
CA GLY A 121 -16.81 -13.87 9.22
C GLY A 121 -18.19 -13.26 9.39
N TRP A 122 -18.80 -12.66 8.35
CA TRP A 122 -20.15 -12.08 8.38
C TRP A 122 -21.01 -12.64 7.23
N PRO A 123 -21.57 -13.86 7.40
CA PRO A 123 -22.26 -14.59 6.33
C PRO A 123 -23.67 -14.04 6.00
N ASP A 124 -24.16 -13.06 6.76
CA ASP A 124 -25.56 -12.62 6.67
C ASP A 124 -25.82 -11.61 5.54
N ALA A 125 -24.76 -11.08 4.91
CA ALA A 125 -24.90 -10.12 3.82
C ALA A 125 -23.77 -10.24 2.79
N LYS A 126 -24.14 -10.10 1.52
CA LYS A 126 -23.18 -9.87 0.43
C LYS A 126 -22.66 -8.44 0.50
N ARG A 127 -21.37 -8.28 0.28
CA ARG A 127 -20.70 -6.98 0.13
C ARG A 127 -20.15 -6.85 -1.28
N THR A 128 -20.06 -5.59 -1.73
CA THR A 128 -19.46 -5.24 -3.01
C THR A 128 -17.98 -5.00 -2.81
N TYR A 129 -17.14 -5.71 -3.57
CA TYR A 129 -15.69 -5.58 -3.54
C TYR A 129 -15.18 -5.12 -4.91
N ALA A 130 -14.05 -4.41 -4.92
CA ALA A 130 -13.33 -4.11 -6.16
C ALA A 130 -12.56 -5.35 -6.65
N ASP A 131 -12.83 -5.78 -7.87
CA ASP A 131 -12.03 -6.80 -8.55
C ASP A 131 -10.77 -6.17 -9.14
N ALA A 132 -9.65 -6.32 -8.45
CA ALA A 132 -8.39 -5.65 -8.81
C ALA A 132 -7.88 -6.06 -10.20
N SER A 133 -8.02 -7.34 -10.58
CA SER A 133 -7.42 -7.85 -11.82
C SER A 133 -8.15 -7.34 -13.09
N PRO A 134 -9.49 -7.40 -13.17
CA PRO A 134 -10.24 -6.75 -14.23
C PRO A 134 -10.12 -5.23 -14.20
N THR A 135 -10.08 -4.62 -13.02
CA THR A 135 -9.93 -3.16 -12.88
C THR A 135 -8.60 -2.65 -13.45
N TYR A 136 -7.53 -3.44 -13.35
CA TYR A 136 -6.18 -3.03 -13.78
C TYR A 136 -6.07 -2.73 -15.27
N ASN A 137 -6.62 -3.56 -16.16
CA ASN A 137 -6.41 -3.40 -17.60
C ASN A 137 -7.00 -2.09 -18.16
N PRO A 138 -8.25 -1.70 -17.85
CA PRO A 138 -8.79 -0.40 -18.23
C PRO A 138 -8.01 0.78 -17.64
N LEU A 139 -7.56 0.67 -16.39
CA LEU A 139 -6.72 1.69 -15.76
C LEU A 139 -5.39 1.85 -16.48
N LEU A 140 -4.74 0.75 -16.86
CA LEU A 140 -3.49 0.78 -17.61
C LEU A 140 -3.68 1.41 -19.00
N GLU A 141 -4.77 1.09 -19.69
CA GLU A 141 -5.07 1.66 -21.01
C GLU A 141 -5.30 3.18 -20.93
N LYS A 142 -6.07 3.63 -19.93
CA LYS A 142 -6.47 5.04 -19.79
C LYS A 142 -5.39 5.90 -19.10
N TYR A 143 -4.69 5.36 -18.12
CA TYR A 143 -3.80 6.09 -17.21
C TYR A 143 -2.37 5.55 -17.15
N GLY A 144 -2.04 4.50 -17.89
CA GLY A 144 -0.67 3.99 -17.98
C GLY A 144 0.33 4.98 -18.61
N ARG A 145 -0.17 6.06 -19.22
CA ARG A 145 0.62 7.21 -19.70
C ARG A 145 0.35 8.43 -18.83
N SER A 146 0.76 8.35 -17.57
CA SER A 146 0.71 9.46 -16.62
C SER A 146 1.96 10.35 -16.75
N PRO A 147 1.85 11.67 -16.47
CA PRO A 147 3.04 12.51 -16.35
C PRO A 147 3.91 12.17 -15.13
N ALA A 148 3.34 11.47 -14.13
CA ALA A 148 4.07 11.00 -12.95
C ALA A 148 4.68 9.61 -13.18
N ASP A 149 5.76 9.29 -12.47
CA ASP A 149 6.44 8.00 -12.55
C ASP A 149 5.54 6.82 -12.12
N ILE A 150 4.68 7.05 -11.12
CA ILE A 150 3.74 6.07 -10.60
C ILE A 150 2.34 6.66 -10.56
N THR A 151 1.35 5.88 -10.98
CA THR A 151 -0.07 6.17 -10.77
C THR A 151 -0.69 5.11 -9.87
N VAL A 152 -1.31 5.56 -8.78
CA VAL A 152 -1.98 4.68 -7.79
C VAL A 152 -3.47 4.96 -7.82
N ALA A 153 -4.28 3.93 -8.02
CA ALA A 153 -5.72 4.00 -7.89
C ALA A 153 -6.15 3.54 -6.48
N VAL A 154 -6.93 4.36 -5.79
CA VAL A 154 -7.38 4.14 -4.41
C VAL A 154 -8.91 4.08 -4.39
N THR A 155 -9.44 3.01 -3.79
CA THR A 155 -10.87 2.75 -3.65
C THR A 155 -11.27 2.53 -2.19
N GLY A 156 -12.52 2.86 -1.86
CA GLY A 156 -13.14 2.66 -0.55
C GLY A 156 -14.12 1.50 -0.47
N LEU A 157 -14.16 0.65 -1.51
CA LEU A 157 -14.99 -0.56 -1.58
C LEU A 157 -14.45 -1.71 -0.73
#